data_AF-A0A7C0W1M9-F1
#
_entry.id   AF-A0A7C0W1M9-F1
#
_cell.length_a   1.000
_cell.length_b   1.000
_cell.length_c   1.000
_cell.angle_alpha   90.00
_cell.angle_beta   90.00
_cell.angle_gamma   90.00
#
_symmetry.space_group_name_H-M   'P 1'
#
loop_
_entity.id
_entity.type
_entity.pdbx_description
1 polymer ?
#
loop_
_entity_poly.entity_id
_entity_poly.type
_entity_poly.pdbx_seq_one_letter_code
_entity_poly.pdbx_strand_id
1 'polypeptide(L)'
;MSLLITNCKKNEPKPDCRKLYQNILILLVLVLSLFLFSSGCLSPSSLTGSVEGFVYEETNGGTTPLQGALVTISGSSNSALTDSDGYYRIDKVAIGINSLTVVKENYASKNINGIEVKENEVILIQDIITRLSDEEFLLNQGKNYYISEAYSQAIAAFQQLIEDFPDSEHLGYAQFYIGCSYYNLSLYEISIDEFNKLLENYSDSEFADDAQYYIGYCNEKKLGYYTKAFLEYYELINNYPGSMWADDAQLGMGNCYYANGEYDNAIIEYQKVITEYGDSPLHDLTQYSIAHCYRKLSDYNKAIIEYKKVISNYPGSDYSAPAQYYIGYTYYQEKETLKAIAEFQKVINNYSGAVWPGESEDRLIAPCAQYYIAWCYEKELGQYFNAINAYQLVIDNYPDSTWSDGREISPEAQFQIGECNRAFGIEEEDEIIQRGFLDAAIDAYQLVIDNYPDSTWSDGSLIAEDAQYWIDWINVTYPES
;
A
#
# COMPACT_ATOMS: atom_id res chain seq x y z
N MET A 1 -7.31 26.42 -10.48
CA MET A 1 -7.84 27.16 -11.64
C MET A 1 -8.82 26.24 -12.34
N SER A 2 -10.10 26.56 -12.19
CA SER A 2 -11.26 25.74 -12.55
C SER A 2 -11.50 25.59 -14.06
N LEU A 3 -12.43 24.66 -14.38
CA LEU A 3 -13.33 24.60 -15.55
C LEU A 3 -12.83 23.90 -16.83
N LEU A 4 -13.34 22.67 -17.07
CA LEU A 4 -14.50 22.43 -17.96
C LEU A 4 -14.80 20.93 -18.13
N ILE A 5 -15.99 20.52 -17.68
CA ILE A 5 -16.73 19.34 -18.16
C ILE A 5 -17.83 19.87 -19.09
N THR A 6 -17.97 19.39 -20.34
CA THR A 6 -19.28 19.03 -20.93
C THR A 6 -19.13 18.17 -22.20
N ASN A 7 -19.50 16.89 -22.07
CA ASN A 7 -20.34 16.05 -22.95
C ASN A 7 -20.33 16.22 -24.50
N CYS A 8 -19.98 15.15 -25.22
CA CYS A 8 -20.60 14.83 -26.52
C CYS A 8 -20.56 13.31 -26.84
N LYS A 9 -21.63 12.85 -27.50
CA LYS A 9 -22.08 11.46 -27.69
C LYS A 9 -21.25 10.61 -28.68
N LYS A 10 -21.36 9.29 -28.47
CA LYS A 10 -21.18 8.12 -29.35
C LYS A 10 -21.05 8.36 -30.87
N ASN A 11 -20.14 7.55 -31.44
CA ASN A 11 -19.94 7.15 -32.84
C ASN A 11 -18.93 7.96 -33.66
N GLU A 12 -17.64 7.78 -33.37
CA GLU A 12 -16.56 7.87 -34.36
C GLU A 12 -15.53 6.75 -34.11
N PRO A 13 -14.88 6.19 -35.14
CA PRO A 13 -13.92 5.10 -34.98
C PRO A 13 -12.69 5.60 -34.20
N LYS A 14 -12.29 4.86 -33.15
CA LYS A 14 -11.08 5.15 -32.37
C LYS A 14 -9.88 5.31 -33.33
N PRO A 15 -9.10 6.41 -33.25
CA PRO A 15 -7.91 6.55 -34.08
C PRO A 15 -6.88 5.51 -33.64
N ASP A 16 -6.27 4.86 -34.62
CA ASP A 16 -5.21 3.86 -34.45
C ASP A 16 -4.02 4.48 -33.69
N CYS A 17 -3.88 4.15 -32.40
CA CYS A 17 -2.84 4.69 -31.52
C CYS A 17 -1.42 4.45 -32.04
N ARG A 18 -1.20 3.45 -32.93
CA ARG A 18 0.11 3.23 -33.56
C ARG A 18 0.45 4.29 -34.62
N LYS A 19 -0.55 4.84 -35.32
CA LYS A 19 -0.34 5.94 -36.29
C LYS A 19 -0.20 7.30 -35.62
N LEU A 20 -0.82 7.51 -34.45
CA LEU A 20 -0.64 8.74 -33.68
C LEU A 20 0.77 8.82 -33.06
N TYR A 21 1.30 7.71 -32.55
CA TYR A 21 2.67 7.63 -32.02
C TYR A 21 3.73 7.78 -33.13
N GLN A 22 3.55 7.13 -34.29
CA GLN A 22 4.47 7.31 -35.42
C GLN A 22 4.46 8.75 -35.97
N ASN A 23 3.31 9.41 -36.04
CA ASN A 23 3.24 10.79 -36.53
C ASN A 23 3.77 11.82 -35.53
N ILE A 24 3.64 11.59 -34.21
CA ILE A 24 4.24 12.45 -33.17
C ILE A 24 5.76 12.26 -33.11
N LEU A 25 6.27 11.04 -33.30
CA LEU A 25 7.72 10.77 -33.38
C LEU A 25 8.34 11.39 -34.63
N ILE A 26 7.65 11.37 -35.77
CA ILE A 26 8.09 11.99 -37.03
C ILE A 26 8.02 13.53 -36.95
N LEU A 27 7.04 14.11 -36.24
CA LEU A 27 6.95 15.57 -36.03
C LEU A 27 8.03 16.08 -35.05
N LEU A 28 8.38 15.31 -34.02
CA LEU A 28 9.48 15.63 -33.09
C LEU A 28 10.86 15.54 -33.76
N VAL A 29 11.06 14.55 -34.64
CA VAL A 29 12.29 14.43 -35.44
C VAL A 29 12.39 15.55 -36.50
N LEU A 30 11.28 16.00 -37.08
CA LEU A 30 11.28 17.10 -38.04
C LEU A 30 11.45 18.49 -37.40
N VAL A 31 10.90 18.74 -36.21
CA VAL A 31 11.08 20.01 -35.48
C VAL A 31 12.50 20.15 -34.89
N LEU A 32 13.16 19.06 -34.52
CA LEU A 32 14.59 19.08 -34.14
C LEU A 32 15.55 19.25 -35.33
N SER A 33 15.11 18.92 -36.55
CA SER A 33 15.94 19.05 -37.76
C SER A 33 15.90 20.43 -38.43
N LEU A 34 15.06 21.35 -37.95
CA LEU A 34 14.85 22.68 -38.56
C LEU A 34 15.46 23.86 -37.77
N PHE A 35 16.27 23.58 -36.73
CA PHE A 35 16.99 24.61 -35.96
C PHE A 35 18.52 24.65 -36.16
N LEU A 36 19.06 23.97 -37.18
CA LEU A 36 20.50 23.97 -37.42
C LEU A 36 20.87 24.16 -38.88
N PHE A 37 20.48 25.27 -39.51
CA PHE A 37 21.30 25.89 -40.57
C PHE A 37 21.00 27.40 -40.66
N SER A 38 21.78 28.19 -39.92
CA SER A 38 22.31 29.49 -40.36
C SER A 38 23.07 30.17 -39.23
N SER A 39 24.35 29.85 -39.14
CA SER A 39 25.44 30.79 -38.78
C SER A 39 26.74 30.02 -38.85
N GLY A 40 27.62 30.42 -39.75
CA GLY A 40 29.00 29.96 -39.74
C GLY A 40 29.66 30.38 -38.43
N CYS A 41 29.81 29.43 -37.51
CA CYS A 41 30.74 29.53 -36.40
C CYS A 41 31.81 28.49 -36.64
N LEU A 42 33.05 28.94 -36.80
CA LEU A 42 34.23 28.10 -36.59
C LEU A 42 34.09 27.46 -35.20
N SER A 43 33.88 26.15 -35.15
CA SER A 43 33.89 25.39 -33.90
C SER A 43 35.24 25.61 -33.22
N PRO A 44 35.30 25.94 -31.91
CA PRO A 44 36.56 25.82 -31.19
C PRO A 44 36.97 24.34 -31.31
N SER A 45 38.23 24.10 -31.63
CA SER A 45 38.83 22.76 -31.56
C SER A 45 38.56 22.22 -30.15
N SER A 46 37.58 21.34 -30.01
CA SER A 46 37.29 20.68 -28.75
C SER A 46 38.51 19.86 -28.39
N LEU A 47 39.26 20.32 -27.38
CA LEU A 47 40.40 19.60 -26.86
C LEU A 47 39.90 18.21 -26.44
N THR A 48 40.51 17.19 -27.01
CA THR A 48 40.10 15.79 -26.81
C THR A 48 41.35 14.93 -26.67
N GLY A 49 41.17 13.79 -26.00
CA GLY A 49 42.14 12.70 -25.98
C GLY A 49 41.58 11.46 -26.66
N SER A 50 42.28 10.35 -26.52
CA SER A 50 41.83 9.03 -26.97
C SER A 50 41.94 8.03 -25.82
N VAL A 51 41.10 7.01 -25.84
CA VAL A 51 41.16 5.89 -24.90
C VAL A 51 41.26 4.60 -25.71
N GLU A 52 42.21 3.75 -25.36
CA GLU A 52 42.39 2.43 -25.98
C GLU A 52 42.65 1.37 -24.93
N GLY A 53 42.49 0.11 -25.30
CA GLY A 53 42.67 -1.01 -24.39
C GLY A 53 42.24 -2.33 -25.01
N PHE A 54 42.23 -3.36 -24.19
CA PHE A 54 41.88 -4.71 -24.59
C PHE A 54 40.78 -5.25 -23.67
N VAL A 55 39.82 -5.94 -24.26
CA VAL A 55 38.78 -6.68 -23.55
C VAL A 55 39.03 -8.16 -23.73
N TYR A 56 38.99 -8.91 -22.64
CA TYR A 56 39.16 -10.35 -22.63
C TYR A 56 37.98 -11.03 -21.96
N GLU A 57 37.70 -12.27 -22.35
CA GLU A 57 36.85 -13.18 -21.59
C GLU A 57 37.70 -14.04 -20.66
N GLU A 58 37.17 -14.32 -19.48
CA GLU A 58 37.69 -15.31 -18.54
C GLU A 58 37.29 -16.72 -18.97
N THR A 59 38.24 -17.64 -18.99
CA THR A 59 38.05 -19.05 -19.35
C THR A 59 38.70 -19.96 -18.30
N ASN A 60 38.34 -21.25 -18.28
CA ASN A 60 38.86 -22.24 -17.33
C ASN A 60 40.40 -22.48 -17.40
N GLY A 61 41.13 -21.77 -18.27
CA GLY A 61 42.58 -21.86 -18.42
C GLY A 61 43.30 -20.51 -18.56
N GLY A 62 42.65 -19.38 -18.31
CA GLY A 62 43.22 -18.04 -18.47
C GLY A 62 42.24 -17.06 -19.12
N THR A 63 42.74 -16.15 -19.95
CA THR A 63 41.92 -15.17 -20.66
C THR A 63 42.10 -15.27 -22.18
N THR A 64 41.03 -15.05 -22.93
CA THR A 64 41.04 -15.00 -24.41
C THR A 64 40.52 -13.66 -24.89
N PRO A 65 41.07 -13.09 -25.99
CA PRO A 65 40.60 -11.79 -26.48
C PRO A 65 39.13 -11.81 -26.88
N LEU A 66 38.36 -10.83 -26.42
CA LEU A 66 36.93 -10.79 -26.65
C LEU A 66 36.59 -9.89 -27.83
N GLN A 67 36.39 -10.49 -29.00
CA GLN A 67 35.96 -9.77 -30.20
C GLN A 67 34.48 -9.34 -30.14
N GLY A 68 34.17 -8.17 -30.69
CA GLY A 68 32.80 -7.67 -30.89
C GLY A 68 32.12 -7.13 -29.63
N ALA A 69 32.86 -6.88 -28.55
CA ALA A 69 32.34 -6.18 -27.39
C ALA A 69 32.21 -4.68 -27.70
N LEU A 70 31.07 -4.09 -27.37
CA LEU A 70 30.82 -2.66 -27.53
C LEU A 70 31.36 -1.92 -26.30
N VAL A 71 32.33 -1.04 -26.55
CA VAL A 71 32.96 -0.18 -25.56
C VAL A 71 32.45 1.25 -25.76
N THR A 72 31.86 1.85 -24.74
CA THR A 72 31.23 3.18 -24.83
C THR A 72 31.72 4.08 -23.71
N ILE A 73 32.02 5.35 -24.02
CA ILE A 73 32.26 6.38 -23.01
C ILE A 73 30.91 6.85 -22.46
N SER A 74 30.69 6.64 -21.17
CA SER A 74 29.43 6.93 -20.48
C SER A 74 28.98 8.38 -20.68
N GLY A 75 27.71 8.59 -21.04
CA GLY A 75 27.16 9.93 -21.26
C GLY A 75 27.54 10.58 -22.60
N SER A 76 28.14 9.82 -23.54
CA SER A 76 28.49 10.30 -24.88
C SER A 76 28.07 9.31 -25.97
N SER A 77 28.15 9.72 -27.24
CA SER A 77 27.99 8.81 -28.39
C SER A 77 29.30 8.13 -28.82
N ASN A 78 30.41 8.39 -28.12
CA ASN A 78 31.71 7.85 -28.48
C ASN A 78 31.80 6.38 -28.08
N SER A 79 31.98 5.49 -29.06
CA SER A 79 32.04 4.04 -28.85
C SER A 79 32.92 3.36 -29.88
N ALA A 80 33.35 2.14 -29.58
CA ALA A 80 34.10 1.26 -30.47
C ALA A 80 33.73 -0.22 -30.23
N LEU A 81 33.79 -1.04 -31.27
CA LEU A 81 33.74 -2.50 -31.13
C LEU A 81 35.16 -3.05 -31.03
N THR A 82 35.36 -4.06 -30.18
CA THR A 82 36.63 -4.76 -30.10
C THR A 82 36.89 -5.61 -31.35
N ASP A 83 38.14 -5.64 -31.82
CA ASP A 83 38.56 -6.46 -32.95
C ASP A 83 38.89 -7.91 -32.55
N SER A 84 39.48 -8.69 -33.47
CA SER A 84 39.83 -10.11 -33.22
C SER A 84 40.86 -10.31 -32.11
N ASP A 85 41.65 -9.29 -31.79
CA ASP A 85 42.64 -9.30 -30.71
C ASP A 85 42.04 -8.67 -29.44
N GLY A 86 40.73 -8.45 -29.39
CA GLY A 86 40.03 -7.83 -28.26
C GLY A 86 40.32 -6.34 -28.10
N TYR A 87 41.04 -5.74 -29.04
CA TYR A 87 41.50 -4.36 -28.97
C TYR A 87 40.38 -3.39 -29.36
N TYR A 88 40.28 -2.27 -28.65
CA TYR A 88 39.42 -1.15 -29.01
C TYR A 88 40.18 0.17 -28.92
N ARG A 89 39.71 1.16 -29.69
CA ARG A 89 40.16 2.54 -29.59
C ARG A 89 39.01 3.50 -29.83
N ILE A 90 38.84 4.45 -28.92
CA ILE A 90 37.84 5.52 -29.01
C ILE A 90 38.61 6.84 -29.07
N ASP A 91 38.55 7.50 -30.22
CA ASP A 91 39.11 8.84 -30.40
C ASP A 91 38.09 9.93 -29.99
N LYS A 92 38.57 11.17 -29.86
CA LYS A 92 37.75 12.36 -29.56
C LYS A 92 37.01 12.29 -28.22
N VAL A 93 37.61 11.66 -27.22
CA VAL A 93 37.08 11.60 -25.85
C VAL A 93 37.30 12.93 -25.14
N ALA A 94 36.29 13.42 -24.43
CA ALA A 94 36.36 14.69 -23.70
C ALA A 94 37.43 14.66 -22.61
N ILE A 95 38.16 15.76 -22.43
CA ILE A 95 39.15 15.90 -21.35
C ILE A 95 38.49 15.87 -19.96
N GLY A 96 39.22 15.36 -18.96
CA GLY A 96 38.75 15.21 -17.59
C GLY A 96 38.46 13.76 -17.21
N ILE A 97 37.76 13.56 -16.09
CA ILE A 97 37.43 12.24 -15.57
C ILE A 97 36.22 11.69 -16.30
N ASN A 98 36.39 10.54 -16.95
CA ASN A 98 35.36 9.82 -17.68
C ASN A 98 35.13 8.43 -17.05
N SER A 99 34.05 7.77 -17.48
CA SER A 99 33.86 6.34 -17.26
C SER A 99 33.57 5.63 -18.58
N LEU A 100 33.87 4.34 -18.62
CA LEU A 100 33.67 3.48 -19.79
C LEU A 100 32.76 2.30 -19.41
N THR A 101 31.91 1.88 -20.33
CA THR A 101 31.10 0.68 -20.19
C THR A 101 31.43 -0.30 -21.32
N VAL A 102 31.64 -1.56 -20.97
CA VAL A 102 31.79 -2.67 -21.92
C VAL A 102 30.55 -3.54 -21.85
N VAL A 103 29.92 -3.78 -23.01
CA VAL A 103 28.74 -4.63 -23.16
C VAL A 103 28.96 -5.58 -24.32
N LYS A 104 28.65 -6.86 -24.11
CA LYS A 104 28.54 -7.86 -25.16
C LYS A 104 27.40 -8.81 -24.79
N GLU A 105 26.64 -9.25 -25.80
CA GLU A 105 25.59 -10.25 -25.63
C GLU A 105 26.15 -11.50 -24.94
N ASN A 106 25.46 -11.98 -23.90
CA ASN A 106 25.85 -13.12 -23.06
C ASN A 106 27.11 -12.93 -22.20
N TYR A 107 27.57 -11.69 -21.98
CA TYR A 107 28.67 -11.39 -21.05
C TYR A 107 28.22 -10.43 -19.95
N ALA A 108 28.83 -10.58 -18.78
CA ALA A 108 28.70 -9.61 -17.71
C ALA A 108 29.16 -8.21 -18.19
N SER A 109 28.34 -7.18 -18.02
CA SER A 109 28.76 -5.82 -18.33
C SER A 109 29.85 -5.36 -17.36
N LYS A 110 30.78 -4.53 -17.85
CA LYS A 110 31.86 -3.96 -17.03
C LYS A 110 31.81 -2.44 -17.09
N ASN A 111 31.83 -1.79 -15.93
CA ASN A 111 31.93 -0.35 -15.82
C ASN A 111 33.27 0.01 -15.17
N ILE A 112 34.07 0.82 -15.86
CA ILE A 112 35.36 1.31 -15.39
C ILE A 112 35.24 2.81 -15.18
N ASN A 113 35.37 3.25 -13.93
CA ASN A 113 35.26 4.64 -13.54
C ASN A 113 36.64 5.28 -13.34
N GLY A 114 36.72 6.61 -13.40
CA GLY A 114 37.93 7.34 -12.99
C GLY A 114 38.99 7.51 -14.07
N ILE A 115 38.61 7.45 -15.35
CA ILE A 115 39.56 7.53 -16.47
C ILE A 115 39.89 9.00 -16.74
N GLU A 116 41.05 9.46 -16.32
CA GLU A 116 41.51 10.82 -16.56
C GLU A 116 42.06 10.96 -18.00
N VAL A 117 41.32 11.64 -18.86
CA VAL A 117 41.70 11.91 -20.25
C VAL A 117 42.29 13.32 -20.36
N LYS A 118 43.49 13.43 -20.94
CA LYS A 118 44.19 14.70 -21.15
C LYS A 118 44.26 15.06 -22.63
N GLU A 119 44.50 16.33 -22.89
CA GLU A 119 44.56 16.87 -24.25
C GLU A 119 45.63 16.15 -25.09
N ASN A 120 45.24 15.63 -26.26
CA ASN A 120 46.10 14.93 -27.21
C ASN A 120 46.85 13.71 -26.64
N GLU A 121 46.44 13.20 -25.49
CA GLU A 121 46.98 11.97 -24.91
C GLU A 121 46.13 10.76 -25.29
N VAL A 122 46.79 9.60 -25.35
CA VAL A 122 46.15 8.29 -25.52
C VAL A 122 46.26 7.56 -24.18
N ILE A 123 45.13 7.32 -23.54
CA ILE A 123 45.06 6.61 -22.27
C ILE A 123 44.86 5.13 -22.55
N LEU A 124 45.82 4.31 -22.12
CA LEU A 124 45.72 2.85 -22.16
C LEU A 124 45.02 2.35 -20.90
N ILE A 125 43.86 1.72 -21.07
CA ILE A 125 43.15 1.03 -20.00
C ILE A 125 43.74 -0.37 -19.82
N GLN A 126 43.96 -0.75 -18.56
CA GLN A 126 44.37 -2.12 -18.23
C GLN A 126 43.33 -3.13 -18.70
N ASP A 127 43.80 -4.35 -19.01
CA ASP A 127 42.97 -5.44 -19.54
C ASP A 127 41.63 -5.56 -18.80
N ILE A 128 40.54 -5.37 -19.55
CA ILE A 128 39.19 -5.48 -19.02
C ILE A 128 38.77 -6.93 -19.17
N ILE A 129 38.72 -7.65 -18.06
CA ILE A 129 38.28 -9.05 -18.03
C ILE A 129 36.78 -9.08 -17.73
N THR A 130 36.01 -9.63 -18.66
CA THR A 130 34.61 -10.03 -18.46
C THR A 130 34.49 -11.55 -18.49
N ARG A 131 33.33 -12.08 -18.12
CA ARG A 131 33.02 -13.51 -18.17
C ARG A 131 31.71 -13.72 -18.90
N LEU A 132 31.57 -14.86 -19.55
CA LEU A 132 30.26 -15.32 -20.02
C LEU A 132 29.29 -15.29 -18.84
N SER A 133 28.09 -14.78 -19.08
CA SER A 133 26.97 -15.00 -18.17
C SER A 133 26.72 -16.50 -18.15
N ASP A 134 26.86 -17.11 -16.98
CA ASP A 134 26.35 -18.46 -16.69
C ASP A 134 25.03 -18.32 -15.90
N GLU A 135 24.29 -19.43 -15.79
CA GLU A 135 23.01 -19.45 -15.08
C GLU A 135 23.17 -18.96 -13.62
N GLU A 136 24.24 -19.35 -12.94
CA GLU A 136 24.51 -18.98 -11.53
C GLU A 136 24.78 -17.48 -11.39
N PHE A 137 25.48 -16.87 -12.35
CA PHE A 137 25.70 -15.43 -12.36
C PHE A 137 24.40 -14.64 -12.56
N LEU A 138 23.57 -15.03 -13.52
CA LEU A 138 22.29 -14.37 -13.77
C LEU A 138 21.33 -14.54 -12.59
N LEU A 139 21.29 -15.73 -12.00
CA LEU A 139 20.52 -16.02 -10.79
C LEU A 139 20.94 -15.10 -9.65
N ASN A 140 22.24 -15.02 -9.37
CA ASN A 140 22.77 -14.19 -8.29
C ASN A 140 22.58 -12.68 -8.57
N GLN A 141 22.66 -12.24 -9.82
CA GLN A 141 22.32 -10.86 -10.17
C GLN A 141 20.85 -10.55 -9.91
N GLY A 142 19.94 -11.40 -10.38
CA GLY A 142 18.50 -11.22 -10.14
C GLY A 142 18.19 -11.19 -8.64
N LYS A 143 18.76 -12.10 -7.86
CA LYS A 143 18.68 -12.13 -6.39
C LYS A 143 19.14 -10.82 -5.75
N ASN A 144 20.33 -10.35 -6.13
CA ASN A 144 20.89 -9.12 -5.58
C ASN A 144 20.04 -7.89 -5.91
N TYR A 145 19.55 -7.78 -7.15
CA TYR A 145 18.65 -6.71 -7.53
C TYR A 145 17.32 -6.77 -6.78
N TYR A 146 16.77 -7.96 -6.58
CA TYR A 146 15.54 -8.13 -5.81
C TYR A 146 15.71 -7.69 -4.36
N ILE A 147 16.79 -8.12 -3.69
CA ILE A 147 17.11 -7.74 -2.31
C ILE A 147 17.37 -6.24 -2.19
N SER A 148 17.95 -5.60 -3.22
CA SER A 148 18.14 -4.16 -3.26
C SER A 148 16.91 -3.37 -3.74
N GLU A 149 15.74 -4.02 -3.84
CA GLU A 149 14.47 -3.45 -4.32
C GLU A 149 14.54 -2.86 -5.74
N ALA A 150 15.56 -3.25 -6.51
CA ALA A 150 15.76 -2.87 -7.90
C ALA A 150 14.97 -3.81 -8.83
N TYR A 151 13.66 -3.85 -8.64
CA TYR A 151 12.77 -4.86 -9.22
C TYR A 151 12.81 -4.92 -10.75
N SER A 152 12.93 -3.78 -11.44
CA SER A 152 13.05 -3.76 -12.91
C SER A 152 14.32 -4.46 -13.40
N GLN A 153 15.44 -4.30 -12.69
CA GLN A 153 16.70 -4.98 -13.01
C GLN A 153 16.65 -6.45 -12.63
N ALA A 154 15.97 -6.79 -11.52
CA ALA A 154 15.74 -8.17 -11.11
C ALA A 154 14.96 -8.92 -12.20
N ILE A 155 13.86 -8.34 -12.70
CA ILE A 155 13.06 -8.88 -13.80
C ILE A 155 13.94 -9.14 -15.02
N ALA A 156 14.72 -8.16 -15.45
CA ALA A 156 15.57 -8.31 -16.62
C ALA A 156 16.61 -9.45 -16.48
N ALA A 157 17.25 -9.57 -15.31
CA ALA A 157 18.23 -10.62 -15.05
C ALA A 157 17.59 -12.03 -15.00
N PHE A 158 16.43 -12.17 -14.36
CA PHE A 158 15.70 -13.43 -14.31
C PHE A 158 15.10 -13.83 -15.66
N GLN A 159 14.59 -12.86 -16.44
CA GLN A 159 14.12 -13.12 -17.80
C GLN A 159 15.26 -13.61 -18.69
N GLN A 160 16.43 -12.96 -18.59
CA GLN A 160 17.62 -13.40 -19.31
C GLN A 160 18.02 -14.83 -18.91
N LEU A 161 17.93 -15.20 -17.62
CA LEU A 161 18.19 -16.57 -17.18
C LEU A 161 17.25 -17.57 -17.86
N ILE A 162 15.96 -17.24 -17.94
CA ILE A 162 14.95 -18.12 -18.57
C ILE A 162 15.20 -18.26 -20.07
N GLU A 163 15.58 -17.18 -20.75
CA GLU A 163 15.84 -17.16 -22.19
C GLU A 163 17.13 -17.89 -22.58
N ASP A 164 18.22 -17.63 -21.85
CA ASP A 164 19.56 -18.12 -22.18
C ASP A 164 19.78 -19.57 -21.69
N PHE A 165 19.08 -20.00 -20.62
CA PHE A 165 19.26 -21.31 -19.97
C PHE A 165 17.93 -22.05 -19.76
N PRO A 166 17.22 -22.44 -20.84
CA PRO A 166 15.87 -23.04 -20.77
C PRO A 166 15.82 -24.44 -20.14
N ASP A 167 16.97 -25.06 -19.84
CA ASP A 167 17.07 -26.35 -19.14
C ASP A 167 17.54 -26.19 -17.67
N SER A 168 17.67 -24.95 -17.17
CA SER A 168 18.14 -24.68 -15.81
C SER A 168 17.17 -25.21 -14.75
N GLU A 169 17.70 -25.69 -13.61
CA GLU A 169 16.88 -26.05 -12.45
C GLU A 169 16.29 -24.81 -11.73
N HIS A 170 16.78 -23.60 -12.06
CA HIS A 170 16.40 -22.35 -11.41
C HIS A 170 15.25 -21.60 -12.10
N LEU A 171 14.62 -22.19 -13.12
CA LEU A 171 13.56 -21.50 -13.88
C LEU A 171 12.32 -21.21 -13.06
N GLY A 172 11.89 -22.15 -12.21
CA GLY A 172 10.78 -21.93 -11.27
C GLY A 172 11.08 -20.77 -10.29
N TYR A 173 12.30 -20.73 -9.74
CA TYR A 173 12.77 -19.63 -8.91
C TYR A 173 12.73 -18.30 -9.67
N ALA A 174 13.34 -18.23 -10.85
CA ALA A 174 13.41 -17.00 -11.64
C ALA A 174 12.01 -16.47 -11.99
N GLN A 175 11.12 -17.35 -12.43
CA GLN A 175 9.75 -17.00 -12.77
C GLN A 175 8.95 -16.51 -11.55
N PHE A 176 9.13 -17.14 -10.39
CA PHE A 176 8.49 -16.72 -9.14
C PHE A 176 8.91 -15.30 -8.76
N TYR A 177 10.23 -15.03 -8.76
CA TYR A 177 10.75 -13.72 -8.37
C TYR A 177 10.49 -12.63 -9.42
N ILE A 178 10.26 -12.97 -10.69
CA ILE A 178 9.67 -12.02 -11.66
C ILE A 178 8.25 -11.63 -11.21
N GLY A 179 7.40 -12.60 -10.88
CA GLY A 179 6.05 -12.36 -10.34
C GLY A 179 6.08 -11.50 -9.08
N CYS A 180 6.93 -11.82 -8.11
CA CYS A 180 7.12 -11.02 -6.90
C CYS A 180 7.66 -9.61 -7.20
N SER A 181 8.51 -9.44 -8.21
CA SER A 181 9.02 -8.12 -8.60
C SER A 181 7.90 -7.23 -9.15
N TYR A 182 7.03 -7.78 -10.01
CA TYR A 182 5.84 -7.05 -10.48
C TYR A 182 4.85 -6.74 -9.35
N TYR A 183 4.68 -7.64 -8.39
CA TYR A 183 3.87 -7.38 -7.19
C TYR A 183 4.40 -6.16 -6.41
N ASN A 184 5.71 -6.10 -6.16
CA ASN A 184 6.33 -4.98 -5.44
C ASN A 184 6.27 -3.66 -6.23
N LEU A 185 6.25 -3.73 -7.56
CA LEU A 185 5.99 -2.58 -8.44
C LEU A 185 4.50 -2.17 -8.49
N SER A 186 3.63 -2.81 -7.72
CA SER A 186 2.17 -2.62 -7.72
C SER A 186 1.50 -2.92 -9.07
N LEU A 187 2.17 -3.70 -9.93
CA LEU A 187 1.66 -4.14 -11.23
C LEU A 187 0.98 -5.50 -11.08
N TYR A 188 -0.10 -5.53 -10.30
CA TYR A 188 -0.71 -6.77 -9.80
C TYR A 188 -1.25 -7.70 -10.88
N GLU A 189 -1.84 -7.16 -11.96
CA GLU A 189 -2.32 -8.00 -13.07
C GLU A 189 -1.16 -8.70 -13.80
N ILE A 190 -0.05 -7.99 -14.03
CA ILE A 190 1.16 -8.56 -14.64
C ILE A 190 1.79 -9.59 -13.69
N SER A 191 1.83 -9.28 -12.39
CA SER A 191 2.30 -10.22 -11.37
C SER A 191 1.53 -11.54 -11.40
N ILE A 192 0.20 -11.48 -11.49
CA ILE A 192 -0.67 -12.65 -11.66
C ILE A 192 -0.32 -13.43 -12.93
N ASP A 193 -0.13 -12.76 -14.07
CA ASP A 193 0.25 -13.42 -15.32
C ASP A 193 1.59 -14.16 -15.19
N GLU A 194 2.57 -13.59 -14.50
CA GLU A 194 3.88 -14.22 -14.28
C GLU A 194 3.83 -15.39 -13.29
N PHE A 195 2.97 -15.33 -12.27
CA PHE A 195 2.71 -16.47 -11.39
C PHE A 195 1.98 -17.60 -12.14
N ASN A 196 1.00 -17.27 -13.00
CA ASN A 196 0.35 -18.27 -13.86
C ASN A 196 1.34 -18.97 -14.78
N LYS A 197 2.30 -18.24 -15.38
CA LYS A 197 3.37 -18.87 -16.17
C LYS A 197 4.21 -19.86 -15.36
N LEU A 198 4.40 -19.62 -14.06
CA LEU A 198 5.07 -20.58 -13.18
C LEU A 198 4.23 -21.85 -13.06
N LEU A 199 2.94 -21.72 -12.75
CA LEU A 199 2.03 -22.85 -12.60
C LEU A 199 1.89 -23.66 -13.91
N GLU A 200 1.93 -22.99 -15.06
CA GLU A 200 1.79 -23.63 -16.38
C GLU A 200 3.07 -24.34 -16.85
N ASN A 201 4.24 -23.72 -16.66
CA ASN A 201 5.50 -24.20 -17.26
C ASN A 201 6.43 -24.89 -16.26
N TYR A 202 6.27 -24.61 -14.97
CA TYR A 202 7.15 -25.05 -13.88
C TYR A 202 6.32 -25.58 -12.71
N SER A 203 5.29 -26.39 -12.98
CA SER A 203 4.34 -26.89 -11.97
C SER A 203 4.99 -27.71 -10.84
N ASP A 204 6.14 -28.32 -11.09
CA ASP A 204 6.90 -29.10 -10.09
C ASP A 204 7.84 -28.22 -9.24
N SER A 205 7.83 -26.91 -9.45
CA SER A 205 8.62 -25.92 -8.70
C SER A 205 8.24 -25.94 -7.22
N GLU A 206 9.24 -25.74 -6.35
CA GLU A 206 9.01 -25.56 -4.91
C GLU A 206 8.20 -24.31 -4.58
N PHE A 207 8.04 -23.38 -5.53
CA PHE A 207 7.27 -22.14 -5.39
C PHE A 207 5.87 -22.21 -6.01
N ALA A 208 5.40 -23.41 -6.41
CA ALA A 208 4.12 -23.54 -7.08
C ALA A 208 2.94 -23.19 -6.15
N ASP A 209 2.99 -23.59 -4.88
CA ASP A 209 1.99 -23.24 -3.89
C ASP A 209 2.08 -21.75 -3.48
N ASP A 210 3.29 -21.19 -3.34
CA ASP A 210 3.48 -19.75 -3.16
C ASP A 210 2.86 -18.94 -4.30
N ALA A 211 3.14 -19.32 -5.56
CA ALA A 211 2.58 -18.64 -6.73
C ALA A 211 1.05 -18.68 -6.73
N GLN A 212 0.47 -19.86 -6.45
CA GLN A 212 -0.98 -20.05 -6.33
C GLN A 212 -1.57 -19.13 -5.23
N TYR A 213 -0.91 -19.04 -4.07
CA TYR A 213 -1.31 -18.15 -2.98
C TYR A 213 -1.28 -16.68 -3.41
N TYR A 214 -0.17 -16.24 -4.00
CA TYR A 214 0.01 -14.84 -4.41
C TYR A 214 -1.00 -14.40 -5.49
N ILE A 215 -1.44 -15.29 -6.37
CA ILE A 215 -2.52 -15.00 -7.32
C ILE A 215 -3.83 -14.73 -6.55
N GLY A 216 -4.19 -15.59 -5.61
CA GLY A 216 -5.35 -15.40 -4.74
C GLY A 216 -5.27 -14.08 -3.96
N TYR A 217 -4.13 -13.83 -3.33
CA TYR A 217 -3.84 -12.64 -2.54
C TYR A 217 -3.95 -11.34 -3.35
N CYS A 218 -3.36 -11.30 -4.56
CA CYS A 218 -3.48 -10.15 -5.45
C CYS A 218 -4.95 -9.88 -5.82
N ASN A 219 -5.69 -10.92 -6.18
CA ASN A 219 -7.11 -10.79 -6.51
C ASN A 219 -7.92 -10.27 -5.30
N GLU A 220 -7.68 -10.77 -4.10
CA GLU A 220 -8.42 -10.39 -2.89
C GLU A 220 -8.04 -8.97 -2.42
N LYS A 221 -6.77 -8.79 -2.06
CA LYS A 221 -6.31 -7.63 -1.29
C LYS A 221 -5.99 -6.41 -2.14
N LYS A 222 -5.72 -6.60 -3.45
CA LYS A 222 -5.24 -5.53 -4.34
C LYS A 222 -6.26 -5.16 -5.42
N LEU A 223 -7.00 -6.14 -5.94
CA LEU A 223 -7.92 -5.92 -7.06
C LEU A 223 -9.41 -5.99 -6.67
N GLY A 224 -9.75 -6.58 -5.52
CA GLY A 224 -11.14 -6.76 -5.09
C GLY A 224 -11.93 -7.79 -5.93
N TYR A 225 -11.22 -8.70 -6.62
CA TYR A 225 -11.80 -9.76 -7.43
C TYR A 225 -12.05 -11.02 -6.56
N TYR A 226 -12.94 -10.90 -5.59
CA TYR A 226 -13.16 -11.91 -4.54
C TYR A 226 -13.54 -13.30 -5.08
N THR A 227 -14.33 -13.38 -6.16
CA THR A 227 -14.65 -14.68 -6.77
C THR A 227 -13.42 -15.35 -7.37
N LYS A 228 -12.52 -14.59 -8.00
CA LYS A 228 -11.26 -15.14 -8.51
C LYS A 228 -10.39 -15.59 -7.35
N ALA A 229 -10.18 -14.70 -6.37
CA ALA A 229 -9.38 -15.01 -5.19
C ALA A 229 -9.82 -16.29 -4.48
N PHE A 230 -11.13 -16.45 -4.26
CA PHE A 230 -11.70 -17.67 -3.68
C PHE A 230 -11.31 -18.93 -4.45
N LEU A 231 -11.42 -18.91 -5.79
CA LEU A 231 -11.07 -20.05 -6.62
C LEU A 231 -9.58 -20.38 -6.51
N GLU A 232 -8.70 -19.38 -6.49
CA GLU A 232 -7.26 -19.61 -6.38
C GLU A 232 -6.86 -20.18 -5.02
N TYR A 233 -7.49 -19.71 -3.94
CA TYR A 233 -7.29 -20.28 -2.60
C TYR A 233 -7.85 -21.69 -2.49
N TYR A 234 -8.99 -21.97 -3.13
CA TYR A 234 -9.56 -23.30 -3.20
C TYR A 234 -8.64 -24.27 -3.97
N GLU A 235 -8.08 -23.83 -5.10
CA GLU A 235 -7.08 -24.62 -5.85
C GLU A 235 -5.82 -24.87 -5.02
N LEU A 236 -5.35 -23.88 -4.23
CA LEU A 236 -4.21 -24.06 -3.33
C LEU A 236 -4.45 -25.20 -2.34
N ILE A 237 -5.57 -25.17 -1.62
CA ILE A 237 -5.88 -26.17 -0.59
C ILE A 237 -6.03 -27.57 -1.19
N ASN A 238 -6.58 -27.68 -2.41
CA ASN A 238 -6.78 -28.98 -3.06
C ASN A 238 -5.50 -29.55 -3.68
N ASN A 239 -4.70 -28.71 -4.34
CA ASN A 239 -3.52 -29.15 -5.06
C ASN A 239 -2.28 -29.23 -4.15
N TYR A 240 -2.23 -28.39 -3.11
CA TYR A 240 -1.13 -28.28 -2.16
C TYR A 240 -1.62 -28.30 -0.70
N PRO A 241 -2.27 -29.40 -0.23
CA PRO A 241 -2.85 -29.47 1.11
C PRO A 241 -1.84 -29.37 2.26
N GLY A 242 -0.55 -29.53 1.99
CA GLY A 242 0.54 -29.35 2.95
C GLY A 242 1.26 -27.99 2.84
N SER A 243 0.75 -27.07 2.02
CA SER A 243 1.32 -25.74 1.84
C SER A 243 1.35 -24.97 3.16
N MET A 244 2.40 -24.18 3.37
CA MET A 244 2.46 -23.26 4.50
C MET A 244 1.43 -22.13 4.42
N TRP A 245 0.79 -21.95 3.25
CA TRP A 245 -0.24 -20.94 3.00
C TRP A 245 -1.66 -21.50 3.13
N ALA A 246 -1.84 -22.77 3.51
CA ALA A 246 -3.15 -23.41 3.47
C ALA A 246 -4.15 -22.79 4.48
N ASP A 247 -3.70 -22.38 5.67
CA ASP A 247 -4.53 -21.69 6.65
C ASP A 247 -4.80 -20.23 6.25
N ASP A 248 -3.82 -19.51 5.72
CA ASP A 248 -3.99 -18.18 5.12
C ASP A 248 -4.99 -18.21 3.95
N ALA A 249 -4.91 -19.20 3.07
CA ALA A 249 -5.83 -19.40 1.96
C ALA A 249 -7.25 -19.72 2.45
N GLN A 250 -7.37 -20.57 3.48
CA GLN A 250 -8.67 -20.91 4.08
C GLN A 250 -9.32 -19.69 4.75
N LEU A 251 -8.52 -18.86 5.44
CA LEU A 251 -8.96 -17.55 5.95
C LEU A 251 -9.35 -16.61 4.79
N GLY A 252 -8.55 -16.56 3.72
CA GLY A 252 -8.80 -15.80 2.50
C GLY A 252 -10.13 -16.14 1.82
N MET A 253 -10.49 -17.43 1.78
CA MET A 253 -11.81 -17.87 1.30
C MET A 253 -12.96 -17.29 2.14
N GLY A 254 -12.82 -17.30 3.47
CA GLY A 254 -13.78 -16.66 4.37
C GLY A 254 -13.86 -15.14 4.18
N ASN A 255 -12.72 -14.48 3.98
CA ASN A 255 -12.66 -13.05 3.69
C ASN A 255 -13.37 -12.70 2.38
N CYS A 256 -13.22 -13.52 1.34
CA CYS A 256 -13.91 -13.34 0.07
C CYS A 256 -15.44 -13.41 0.24
N TYR A 257 -15.95 -14.38 1.00
CA TYR A 257 -17.38 -14.44 1.31
C TYR A 257 -17.85 -13.26 2.14
N TYR A 258 -17.06 -12.86 3.16
CA TYR A 258 -17.38 -11.70 3.98
C TYR A 258 -17.48 -10.42 3.15
N ALA A 259 -16.54 -10.19 2.23
CA ALA A 259 -16.54 -9.03 1.34
C ALA A 259 -17.74 -9.01 0.38
N ASN A 260 -18.24 -10.17 -0.04
CA ASN A 260 -19.47 -10.30 -0.83
C ASN A 260 -20.77 -10.21 0.02
N GLY A 261 -20.66 -10.08 1.34
CA GLY A 261 -21.80 -10.05 2.27
C GLY A 261 -22.42 -11.43 2.54
N GLU A 262 -21.77 -12.51 2.13
CA GLU A 262 -22.19 -13.90 2.34
C GLU A 262 -21.71 -14.40 3.71
N TYR A 263 -22.18 -13.76 4.78
CA TYR A 263 -21.64 -13.96 6.13
C TYR A 263 -21.81 -15.40 6.67
N ASP A 264 -22.89 -16.10 6.32
CA ASP A 264 -23.08 -17.50 6.71
C ASP A 264 -22.01 -18.41 6.08
N ASN A 265 -21.68 -18.21 4.81
CA ASN A 265 -20.61 -18.94 4.12
C ASN A 265 -19.23 -18.56 4.68
N ALA A 266 -19.02 -17.27 4.97
CA ALA A 266 -17.78 -16.81 5.60
C ALA A 266 -17.53 -17.52 6.94
N ILE A 267 -18.56 -17.66 7.78
CA ILE A 267 -18.47 -18.37 9.06
C ILE A 267 -18.03 -19.83 8.86
N ILE A 268 -18.56 -20.52 7.85
CA ILE A 268 -18.20 -21.91 7.55
C ILE A 268 -16.70 -22.01 7.21
N GLU A 269 -16.20 -21.16 6.32
CA GLU A 269 -14.79 -21.18 5.92
C GLU A 269 -13.85 -20.76 7.07
N TYR A 270 -14.23 -19.76 7.86
CA TYR A 270 -13.46 -19.39 9.06
C TYR A 270 -13.44 -20.50 10.12
N GLN A 271 -14.52 -21.25 10.30
CA GLN A 271 -14.54 -22.38 11.23
C GLN A 271 -13.56 -23.48 10.83
N LYS A 272 -13.32 -23.68 9.53
CA LYS A 272 -12.31 -24.64 9.05
C LYS A 272 -10.90 -24.24 9.49
N VAL A 273 -10.55 -22.96 9.50
CA VAL A 273 -9.24 -22.50 10.03
C VAL A 273 -9.06 -22.98 11.48
N ILE A 274 -10.07 -22.79 12.34
CA ILE A 274 -10.01 -23.18 13.76
C ILE A 274 -10.00 -24.71 13.94
N THR A 275 -10.69 -25.46 13.08
CA THR A 275 -10.94 -26.90 13.29
C THR A 275 -9.99 -27.81 12.54
N GLU A 276 -9.46 -27.37 11.39
CA GLU A 276 -8.58 -28.16 10.51
C GLU A 276 -7.10 -27.76 10.65
N TYR A 277 -6.83 -26.51 11.05
CA TYR A 277 -5.47 -25.97 11.18
C TYR A 277 -5.13 -25.64 12.63
N GLY A 278 -5.03 -26.67 13.48
CA GLY A 278 -4.94 -26.53 14.95
C GLY A 278 -3.74 -25.73 15.49
N ASP A 279 -2.64 -25.64 14.74
CA ASP A 279 -1.44 -24.88 15.12
C ASP A 279 -1.37 -23.49 14.47
N SER A 280 -2.41 -23.08 13.73
CA SER A 280 -2.42 -21.82 13.00
C SER A 280 -2.35 -20.61 13.94
N PRO A 281 -1.46 -19.63 13.68
CA PRO A 281 -1.42 -18.38 14.46
C PRO A 281 -2.64 -17.48 14.17
N LEU A 282 -3.46 -17.81 13.17
CA LEU A 282 -4.58 -16.99 12.70
C LEU A 282 -5.87 -17.20 13.51
N HIS A 283 -5.86 -18.06 14.53
CA HIS A 283 -7.07 -18.45 15.27
C HIS A 283 -7.78 -17.28 15.96
N ASP A 284 -7.04 -16.32 16.47
CA ASP A 284 -7.58 -15.15 17.17
C ASP A 284 -8.28 -14.19 16.21
N LEU A 285 -7.62 -13.81 15.10
CA LEU A 285 -8.17 -13.07 13.99
C LEU A 285 -9.39 -13.77 13.41
N THR A 286 -9.31 -15.07 13.17
CA THR A 286 -10.41 -15.87 12.61
C THR A 286 -11.61 -15.87 13.54
N GLN A 287 -11.40 -16.13 14.84
CA GLN A 287 -12.46 -16.14 15.83
C GLN A 287 -13.14 -14.76 15.95
N TYR A 288 -12.35 -13.69 15.85
CA TYR A 288 -12.83 -12.32 15.78
C TYR A 288 -13.64 -12.05 14.50
N SER A 289 -13.20 -12.55 13.34
CA SER A 289 -13.92 -12.45 12.06
C SER A 289 -15.26 -13.18 12.07
N ILE A 290 -15.36 -14.35 12.71
CA ILE A 290 -16.62 -15.07 12.94
C ILE A 290 -17.59 -14.20 13.75
N ALA A 291 -17.11 -13.55 14.81
CA ALA A 291 -17.93 -12.67 15.64
C ALA A 291 -18.46 -11.46 14.83
N HIS A 292 -17.65 -10.90 13.94
CA HIS A 292 -18.09 -9.85 13.00
C HIS A 292 -19.17 -10.33 12.04
N CYS A 293 -19.05 -11.55 11.50
CA CYS A 293 -20.08 -12.13 10.64
C CYS A 293 -21.42 -12.23 11.37
N TYR A 294 -21.45 -12.77 12.59
CA TYR A 294 -22.69 -12.84 13.39
C TYR A 294 -23.27 -11.46 13.68
N ARG A 295 -22.43 -10.45 13.96
CA ARG A 295 -22.90 -9.07 14.16
C ARG A 295 -23.51 -8.49 12.89
N LYS A 296 -22.93 -8.77 11.71
CA LYS A 296 -23.47 -8.33 10.42
C LYS A 296 -24.79 -9.04 10.06
N LEU A 297 -24.97 -10.27 10.51
CA LEU A 297 -26.24 -11.00 10.45
C LEU A 297 -27.26 -10.57 11.52
N SER A 298 -26.89 -9.62 12.39
CA SER A 298 -27.67 -9.20 13.55
C SER A 298 -27.99 -10.33 14.56
N ASP A 299 -27.22 -11.44 14.52
CA ASP A 299 -27.22 -12.46 15.57
C ASP A 299 -26.28 -12.03 16.70
N TYR A 300 -26.69 -10.97 17.37
CA TYR A 300 -25.90 -10.26 18.38
C TYR A 300 -25.51 -11.15 19.57
N ASN A 301 -26.40 -12.06 19.98
CA ASN A 301 -26.09 -13.02 21.04
C ASN A 301 -24.90 -13.91 20.66
N LYS A 302 -24.88 -14.47 19.45
CA LYS A 302 -23.73 -15.25 18.99
C LYS A 302 -22.50 -14.37 18.79
N ALA A 303 -22.65 -13.17 18.24
CA ALA A 303 -21.53 -12.25 18.08
C ALA A 303 -20.81 -11.98 19.42
N ILE A 304 -21.56 -11.67 20.48
CA ILE A 304 -21.00 -11.45 21.82
C ILE A 304 -20.31 -12.71 22.36
N ILE A 305 -20.89 -13.90 22.15
CA ILE A 305 -20.26 -15.16 22.55
C ILE A 305 -18.92 -15.36 21.85
N GLU A 306 -18.87 -15.16 20.52
CA GLU A 306 -17.65 -15.35 19.74
C GLU A 306 -16.58 -14.28 20.06
N TYR A 307 -16.95 -13.01 20.27
CA TYR A 307 -16.00 -12.00 20.75
C TYR A 307 -15.43 -12.34 22.13
N LYS A 308 -16.26 -12.86 23.05
CA LYS A 308 -15.78 -13.30 24.36
C LYS A 308 -14.78 -14.44 24.26
N LYS A 309 -14.94 -15.35 23.29
CA LYS A 309 -13.96 -16.41 23.02
C LYS A 309 -12.61 -15.84 22.64
N VAL A 310 -12.56 -14.74 21.86
CA VAL A 310 -11.29 -14.08 21.53
C VAL A 310 -10.55 -13.68 22.81
N ILE A 311 -11.24 -12.96 23.70
CA ILE A 311 -10.67 -12.46 24.96
C ILE A 311 -10.29 -13.62 25.90
N SER A 312 -11.10 -14.68 25.97
CA SER A 312 -10.85 -15.78 26.91
C SER A 312 -9.78 -16.76 26.44
N ASN A 313 -9.76 -17.06 25.13
CA ASN A 313 -8.89 -18.08 24.57
C ASN A 313 -7.54 -17.50 24.14
N TYR A 314 -7.51 -16.20 23.80
CA TYR A 314 -6.32 -15.51 23.30
C TYR A 314 -6.07 -14.18 24.05
N PRO A 315 -5.90 -14.20 25.39
CA PRO A 315 -5.87 -13.00 26.24
C PRO A 315 -4.71 -12.01 25.95
N GLY A 316 -3.73 -12.39 25.13
CA GLY A 316 -2.63 -11.52 24.67
C GLY A 316 -2.74 -11.12 23.19
N SER A 317 -3.83 -11.50 22.51
CA SER A 317 -4.06 -11.15 21.12
C SER A 317 -4.33 -9.66 20.94
N ASP A 318 -3.80 -9.09 19.85
CA ASP A 318 -4.11 -7.73 19.40
C ASP A 318 -5.62 -7.53 19.12
N TYR A 319 -6.37 -8.63 18.93
CA TYR A 319 -7.83 -8.62 18.73
C TYR A 319 -8.63 -8.64 20.04
N SER A 320 -8.00 -8.77 21.22
CA SER A 320 -8.71 -8.78 22.51
C SER A 320 -9.39 -7.45 22.82
N ALA A 321 -8.69 -6.33 22.62
CA ALA A 321 -9.23 -4.99 22.84
C ALA A 321 -10.31 -4.62 21.80
N PRO A 322 -10.11 -4.85 20.49
CA PRO A 322 -11.16 -4.76 19.48
C PRO A 322 -12.40 -5.59 19.82
N ALA A 323 -12.22 -6.85 20.24
CA ALA A 323 -13.33 -7.72 20.63
C ALA A 323 -14.12 -7.14 21.81
N GLN A 324 -13.43 -6.62 22.84
CA GLN A 324 -14.07 -5.99 23.99
C GLN A 324 -14.87 -4.74 23.59
N TYR A 325 -14.33 -3.92 22.69
CA TYR A 325 -15.04 -2.77 22.12
C TYR A 325 -16.29 -3.22 21.35
N TYR A 326 -16.16 -4.23 20.48
CA TYR A 326 -17.28 -4.70 19.67
C TYR A 326 -18.35 -5.44 20.47
N ILE A 327 -18.04 -6.00 21.65
CA ILE A 327 -19.07 -6.46 22.60
C ILE A 327 -19.92 -5.26 23.07
N GLY A 328 -19.28 -4.16 23.47
CA GLY A 328 -19.99 -2.93 23.86
C GLY A 328 -20.82 -2.36 22.72
N TYR A 329 -20.24 -2.28 21.52
CA TYR A 329 -20.93 -1.83 20.33
C TYR A 329 -22.12 -2.74 19.96
N THR A 330 -21.98 -4.05 20.12
CA THR A 330 -23.06 -5.01 19.86
C THR A 330 -24.22 -4.81 20.84
N TYR A 331 -23.96 -4.62 22.13
CA TYR A 331 -25.01 -4.27 23.09
C TYR A 331 -25.67 -2.93 22.78
N TYR A 332 -24.92 -1.95 22.30
CA TYR A 332 -25.48 -0.69 21.82
C TYR A 332 -26.45 -0.92 20.64
N GLN A 333 -26.07 -1.74 19.66
CA GLN A 333 -26.97 -2.11 18.55
C GLN A 333 -28.23 -2.87 19.02
N GLU A 334 -28.12 -3.67 20.09
CA GLU A 334 -29.26 -4.34 20.75
C GLU A 334 -30.13 -3.41 21.62
N LYS A 335 -29.74 -2.14 21.80
CA LYS A 335 -30.37 -1.18 22.72
C LYS A 335 -30.26 -1.56 24.20
N GLU A 336 -29.26 -2.36 24.53
CA GLU A 336 -28.91 -2.75 25.91
C GLU A 336 -27.89 -1.75 26.48
N THR A 337 -28.30 -0.48 26.56
CA THR A 337 -27.43 0.68 26.77
C THR A 337 -26.52 0.57 28.00
N LEU A 338 -27.04 0.12 29.14
CA LEU A 338 -26.23 -0.01 30.36
C LEU A 338 -25.16 -1.10 30.23
N LYS A 339 -25.44 -2.19 29.49
CA LYS A 339 -24.44 -3.23 29.21
C LYS A 339 -23.39 -2.68 28.24
N ALA A 340 -23.81 -1.91 27.22
CA ALA A 340 -22.89 -1.27 26.30
C ALA A 340 -21.88 -0.37 27.03
N ILE A 341 -22.36 0.55 27.88
CA ILE A 341 -21.51 1.43 28.71
C ILE A 341 -20.53 0.61 29.56
N ALA A 342 -21.02 -0.45 30.23
CA ALA A 342 -20.17 -1.29 31.08
C ALA A 342 -19.04 -1.99 30.30
N GLU A 343 -19.30 -2.46 29.07
CA GLU A 343 -18.31 -3.13 28.24
C GLU A 343 -17.33 -2.13 27.57
N PHE A 344 -17.79 -0.94 27.19
CA PHE A 344 -16.89 0.14 26.77
C PHE A 344 -15.97 0.61 27.90
N GLN A 345 -16.47 0.68 29.14
CA GLN A 345 -15.64 1.02 30.29
C GLN A 345 -14.52 -0.01 30.51
N LYS A 346 -14.76 -1.30 30.22
CA LYS A 346 -13.70 -2.32 30.27
C LYS A 346 -12.61 -2.07 29.23
N VAL A 347 -12.93 -1.49 28.07
CA VAL A 347 -11.91 -1.08 27.08
C VAL A 347 -10.98 -0.06 27.71
N ILE A 348 -11.53 1.01 28.28
CA ILE A 348 -10.75 2.08 28.89
C ILE A 348 -9.92 1.56 30.07
N ASN A 349 -10.49 0.68 30.90
CA ASN A 349 -9.82 0.21 32.12
C ASN A 349 -8.72 -0.83 31.85
N ASN A 350 -8.90 -1.69 30.85
CA ASN A 350 -8.02 -2.85 30.62
C ASN A 350 -7.13 -2.70 29.38
N TYR A 351 -7.48 -1.79 28.47
CA TYR A 351 -6.87 -1.67 27.14
C TYR A 351 -6.64 -0.19 26.74
N SER A 352 -6.31 0.68 27.69
CA SER A 352 -6.19 2.13 27.46
C SER A 352 -5.19 2.52 26.36
N GLY A 353 -4.12 1.73 26.17
CA GLY A 353 -3.10 1.95 25.14
C GLY A 353 -3.22 1.01 23.93
N ALA A 354 -4.31 0.24 23.82
CA ALA A 354 -4.48 -0.67 22.70
C ALA A 354 -4.89 0.08 21.42
N VAL A 355 -4.34 -0.38 20.30
CA VAL A 355 -4.54 0.19 18.96
C VAL A 355 -5.32 -0.76 18.07
N TRP A 356 -5.93 -0.25 17.01
CA TRP A 356 -6.61 -1.08 16.02
C TRP A 356 -5.59 -1.90 15.19
N PRO A 357 -5.71 -3.24 15.12
CA PRO A 357 -4.78 -4.08 14.37
C PRO A 357 -4.75 -3.72 12.88
N GLY A 358 -3.54 -3.56 12.32
CA GLY A 358 -3.33 -3.23 10.91
C GLY A 358 -3.50 -1.75 10.56
N GLU A 359 -3.62 -0.87 11.56
CA GLU A 359 -3.74 0.57 11.39
C GLU A 359 -2.57 1.34 12.03
N SER A 360 -2.58 2.67 11.99
CA SER A 360 -1.50 3.48 12.55
C SER A 360 -1.33 3.24 14.05
N GLU A 361 -0.08 3.30 14.53
CA GLU A 361 0.28 3.07 15.94
C GLU A 361 -0.39 4.06 16.91
N ASP A 362 -0.89 5.19 16.40
CA ASP A 362 -1.58 6.21 17.19
C ASP A 362 -3.11 6.01 17.23
N ARG A 363 -3.66 5.04 16.49
CA ARG A 363 -5.12 4.84 16.42
C ARG A 363 -5.64 4.00 17.60
N LEU A 364 -5.81 4.67 18.73
CA LEU A 364 -6.30 4.09 19.98
C LEU A 364 -7.77 3.67 19.92
N ILE A 365 -8.09 2.57 20.63
CA ILE A 365 -9.48 2.06 20.75
C ILE A 365 -10.24 2.77 21.89
N ALA A 366 -9.54 3.12 22.98
CA ALA A 366 -10.11 3.75 24.16
C ALA A 366 -10.91 5.04 23.89
N PRO A 367 -10.45 6.02 23.07
CA PRO A 367 -11.24 7.22 22.79
C PRO A 367 -12.54 6.91 22.05
N CYS A 368 -12.55 5.95 21.12
CA CYS A 368 -13.78 5.50 20.48
C CYS A 368 -14.77 4.95 21.53
N ALA A 369 -14.29 4.11 22.46
CA ALA A 369 -15.13 3.56 23.52
C ALA A 369 -15.69 4.67 24.44
N GLN A 370 -14.85 5.63 24.82
CA GLN A 370 -15.22 6.77 25.67
C GLN A 370 -16.28 7.65 24.99
N TYR A 371 -16.14 7.91 23.68
CA TYR A 371 -17.15 8.63 22.90
C TYR A 371 -18.49 7.88 22.90
N TYR A 372 -18.50 6.56 22.67
CA TYR A 372 -19.74 5.78 22.69
C TYR A 372 -20.41 5.72 24.07
N ILE A 373 -19.65 5.80 25.17
CA ILE A 373 -20.22 5.96 26.52
C ILE A 373 -20.99 7.27 26.60
N ALA A 374 -20.39 8.37 26.14
CA ALA A 374 -21.03 9.68 26.13
C ALA A 374 -22.29 9.69 25.26
N TRP A 375 -22.20 9.12 24.06
CA TRP A 375 -23.33 8.96 23.14
C TRP A 375 -24.49 8.17 23.75
N CYS A 376 -24.19 7.09 24.48
CA CYS A 376 -25.19 6.31 25.19
C CYS A 376 -25.90 7.14 26.29
N TYR A 377 -25.15 7.93 27.05
CA TYR A 377 -25.76 8.82 28.05
C TYR A 377 -26.65 9.88 27.41
N GLU A 378 -26.20 10.46 26.30
CA GLU A 378 -26.91 11.52 25.60
C GLU A 378 -28.17 11.01 24.90
N LYS A 379 -28.00 10.11 23.91
CA LYS A 379 -29.07 9.77 22.96
C LYS A 379 -30.03 8.72 23.50
N GLU A 380 -29.56 7.80 24.35
CA GLU A 380 -30.37 6.67 24.82
C GLU A 380 -30.91 6.87 26.23
N LEU A 381 -30.20 7.61 27.10
CA LEU A 381 -30.60 7.81 28.50
C LEU A 381 -31.07 9.24 28.83
N GLY A 382 -30.80 10.23 27.97
CA GLY A 382 -31.10 11.65 28.26
C GLY A 382 -30.35 12.20 29.48
N GLN A 383 -29.21 11.60 29.84
CA GLN A 383 -28.40 11.99 31.00
C GLN A 383 -27.31 12.97 30.58
N TYR A 384 -27.71 14.19 30.21
CA TYR A 384 -26.83 15.18 29.59
C TYR A 384 -25.57 15.49 30.41
N PHE A 385 -25.64 15.58 31.74
CA PHE A 385 -24.45 15.81 32.58
C PHE A 385 -23.43 14.66 32.49
N ASN A 386 -23.90 13.41 32.46
CA ASN A 386 -23.03 12.26 32.32
C ASN A 386 -22.42 12.21 30.91
N ALA A 387 -23.19 12.59 29.89
CA ALA A 387 -22.71 12.71 28.53
C ALA A 387 -21.63 13.79 28.39
N ILE A 388 -21.87 15.01 28.90
CA ILE A 388 -20.90 16.12 28.88
C ILE A 388 -19.59 15.70 29.53
N ASN A 389 -19.63 15.11 30.73
CA ASN A 389 -18.43 14.62 31.40
C ASN A 389 -17.70 13.56 30.57
N ALA A 390 -18.43 12.64 29.94
CA ALA A 390 -17.85 11.58 29.15
C ALA A 390 -17.24 12.09 27.82
N TYR A 391 -17.85 13.08 27.15
CA TYR A 391 -17.26 13.74 25.98
C TYR A 391 -16.03 14.56 26.37
N GLN A 392 -16.06 15.27 27.50
CA GLN A 392 -14.92 16.03 27.99
C GLN A 392 -13.71 15.12 28.25
N LEU A 393 -13.94 13.90 28.78
CA LEU A 393 -12.87 12.92 28.96
C LEU A 393 -12.23 12.45 27.63
N VAL A 394 -12.91 12.55 26.49
CA VAL A 394 -12.29 12.31 25.18
C VAL A 394 -11.29 13.42 24.88
N ILE A 395 -11.72 14.67 25.00
CA ILE A 395 -10.91 15.86 24.69
C ILE A 395 -9.70 15.96 25.62
N ASP A 396 -9.90 15.74 26.91
CA ASP A 396 -8.86 15.92 27.93
C ASP A 396 -7.78 14.83 27.87
N ASN A 397 -8.16 13.58 27.60
CA ASN A 397 -7.24 12.44 27.66
C ASN A 397 -6.73 11.99 26.28
N TYR A 398 -7.44 12.32 25.21
CA TYR A 398 -7.17 11.85 23.85
C TYR A 398 -7.37 12.96 22.79
N PRO A 399 -6.73 14.14 22.94
CA PRO A 399 -7.01 15.32 22.12
C PRO A 399 -6.79 15.07 20.61
N ASP A 400 -5.81 14.25 20.25
CA ASP A 400 -5.43 13.97 18.85
C ASP A 400 -6.03 12.66 18.31
N SER A 401 -7.01 12.08 19.01
CA SER A 401 -7.60 10.80 18.61
C SER A 401 -8.48 10.91 17.35
N THR A 402 -8.49 9.84 16.54
CA THR A 402 -9.18 9.82 15.25
C THR A 402 -10.10 8.61 15.06
N TRP A 403 -11.11 8.79 14.22
CA TRP A 403 -11.95 7.73 13.67
C TRP A 403 -11.21 6.95 12.58
N SER A 404 -11.83 5.87 12.06
CA SER A 404 -11.25 5.03 10.98
C SER A 404 -11.00 5.77 9.67
N ASP A 405 -11.71 6.87 9.45
CA ASP A 405 -11.58 7.70 8.24
C ASP A 405 -10.58 8.86 8.44
N GLY A 406 -9.87 8.89 9.58
CA GLY A 406 -8.86 9.89 9.91
C GLY A 406 -9.42 11.19 10.48
N ARG A 407 -10.74 11.35 10.62
CA ARG A 407 -11.34 12.53 11.25
C ARG A 407 -11.09 12.52 12.75
N GLU A 408 -10.80 13.69 13.32
CA GLU A 408 -10.59 13.85 14.76
C GLU A 408 -11.89 13.64 15.54
N ILE A 409 -11.78 13.02 16.72
CA ILE A 409 -12.94 12.77 17.61
C ILE A 409 -13.24 14.00 18.47
N SER A 410 -12.21 14.74 18.87
CA SER A 410 -12.34 15.91 19.78
C SER A 410 -13.29 17.00 19.28
N PRO A 411 -13.26 17.43 18.01
CA PRO A 411 -14.19 18.44 17.50
C PRO A 411 -15.66 17.98 17.60
N GLU A 412 -15.92 16.71 17.28
CA GLU A 412 -17.26 16.14 17.39
C GLU A 412 -17.70 16.04 18.86
N ALA A 413 -16.83 15.59 19.77
CA ALA A 413 -17.12 15.53 21.19
C ALA A 413 -17.43 16.94 21.76
N GLN A 414 -16.65 17.95 21.38
CA GLN A 414 -16.86 19.34 21.78
C GLN A 414 -18.20 19.88 21.28
N PHE A 415 -18.58 19.57 20.04
CA PHE A 415 -19.89 19.91 19.51
C PHE A 415 -21.03 19.25 20.28
N GLN A 416 -20.90 17.95 20.61
CA GLN A 416 -21.95 17.23 21.37
C GLN A 416 -22.10 17.75 22.81
N ILE A 417 -21.04 18.30 23.42
CA ILE A 417 -21.15 19.04 24.69
C ILE A 417 -22.09 20.24 24.53
N GLY A 418 -21.99 20.98 23.43
CA GLY A 418 -22.91 22.06 23.08
C GLY A 418 -24.34 21.56 22.94
N GLU A 419 -24.55 20.48 22.19
CA GLU A 419 -25.87 19.87 22.00
C GLU A 419 -26.50 19.41 23.33
N CYS A 420 -25.74 18.80 24.23
CA CYS A 420 -26.21 18.38 25.55
C CYS A 420 -26.68 19.57 26.40
N ASN A 421 -25.89 20.65 26.45
CA ASN A 421 -26.24 21.87 27.19
C ASN A 421 -27.47 22.55 26.58
N ARG A 422 -27.52 22.64 25.24
CA ARG A 422 -28.65 23.22 24.51
C ARG A 422 -29.94 22.44 24.76
N ALA A 423 -29.89 21.10 24.66
CA ALA A 423 -31.03 20.23 24.90
C ALA A 423 -31.58 20.39 26.33
N PHE A 424 -30.71 20.36 27.34
CA PHE A 424 -31.12 20.58 28.72
C PHE A 424 -31.68 21.99 28.94
N GLY A 425 -31.02 23.03 28.42
CA GLY A 425 -31.46 24.41 28.56
C GLY A 425 -32.85 24.67 27.99
N ILE A 426 -33.18 24.07 26.83
CA ILE A 426 -34.51 24.19 26.20
C ILE A 426 -35.61 23.55 27.06
N GLU A 427 -35.29 22.49 27.80
CA GLU A 427 -36.24 21.77 28.66
C GLU A 427 -36.41 22.41 30.04
N GLU A 428 -35.48 23.27 30.46
CA GLU A 428 -35.47 23.88 31.79
C GLU A 428 -36.47 25.05 31.90
N GLU A 429 -37.22 25.09 33.01
CA GLU A 429 -38.28 26.08 33.25
C GLU A 429 -37.78 27.31 34.01
N ASP A 430 -36.74 27.17 34.84
CA ASP A 430 -36.14 28.31 35.53
C ASP A 430 -35.28 29.12 34.56
N GLU A 431 -35.71 30.36 34.27
CA GLU A 431 -35.06 31.23 33.27
C GLU A 431 -33.57 31.47 33.53
N ILE A 432 -33.14 31.52 34.79
CA ILE A 432 -31.73 31.74 35.15
C ILE A 432 -30.92 30.48 34.85
N ILE A 433 -31.45 29.32 35.24
CA ILE A 433 -30.80 28.03 34.98
C ILE A 433 -30.78 27.75 33.48
N GLN A 434 -31.90 27.91 32.79
CA GLN A 434 -32.02 27.81 31.33
C GLN A 434 -30.96 28.67 30.64
N ARG A 435 -30.85 29.95 31.01
CA ARG A 435 -29.87 30.84 30.37
C ARG A 435 -28.45 30.35 30.60
N GLY A 436 -28.10 29.92 31.81
CA GLY A 436 -26.78 29.37 32.11
C GLY A 436 -26.38 28.17 31.24
N PHE A 437 -27.33 27.27 30.94
CA PHE A 437 -27.07 26.15 30.02
C PHE A 437 -26.96 26.58 28.56
N LEU A 438 -27.79 27.53 28.12
CA LEU A 438 -27.71 28.06 26.76
C LEU A 438 -26.40 28.83 26.53
N ASP A 439 -25.90 29.56 27.54
CA ASP A 439 -24.58 30.19 27.51
C ASP A 439 -23.47 29.14 27.42
N ALA A 440 -23.53 28.09 28.24
CA ALA A 440 -22.57 26.98 28.18
C ALA A 440 -22.60 26.25 26.82
N ALA A 441 -23.76 26.18 26.17
CA ALA A 441 -23.87 25.64 24.82
C ALA A 441 -23.17 26.54 23.80
N ILE A 442 -23.40 27.86 23.85
CA ILE A 442 -22.72 28.85 23.00
C ILE A 442 -21.20 28.75 23.17
N ASP A 443 -20.71 28.72 24.40
CA ASP A 443 -19.28 28.58 24.69
C ASP A 443 -18.71 27.29 24.09
N ALA A 444 -19.42 26.17 24.24
CA ALA A 444 -18.99 24.90 23.68
C ALA A 444 -18.94 24.90 22.15
N TYR A 445 -19.92 25.49 21.47
CA TYR A 445 -19.90 25.67 20.01
C TYR A 445 -18.79 26.63 19.57
N GLN A 446 -18.57 27.71 20.31
CA GLN A 446 -17.51 28.68 20.00
C GLN A 446 -16.13 28.03 20.09
N LEU A 447 -15.91 27.14 21.06
CA LEU A 447 -14.68 26.34 21.15
C LEU A 447 -14.46 25.44 19.92
N VAL A 448 -15.52 24.97 19.26
CA VAL A 448 -15.38 24.25 17.98
C VAL A 448 -14.87 25.17 16.89
N ILE A 449 -15.46 26.36 16.75
CA ILE A 449 -15.10 27.34 15.74
C ILE A 449 -13.65 27.82 15.94
N ASP A 450 -13.27 28.09 17.18
CA ASP A 450 -11.97 28.67 17.51
C ASP A 450 -10.83 27.66 17.39
N ASN A 451 -11.04 26.41 17.81
CA ASN A 451 -9.98 25.40 17.87
C ASN A 451 -9.98 24.43 16.68
N TYR A 452 -11.12 24.22 16.02
CA TYR A 452 -11.30 23.20 14.99
C TYR A 452 -12.03 23.72 13.74
N PRO A 453 -11.62 24.86 13.15
CA PRO A 453 -12.36 25.53 12.08
C PRO A 453 -12.52 24.69 10.79
N ASP A 454 -11.57 23.80 10.52
CA ASP A 454 -11.53 22.96 9.31
C ASP A 454 -12.04 21.52 9.55
N SER A 455 -12.52 21.22 10.77
CA SER A 455 -13.02 19.88 11.12
C SER A 455 -14.34 19.56 10.40
N THR A 456 -14.52 18.29 10.04
CA THR A 456 -15.67 17.84 9.23
C THR A 456 -16.42 16.68 9.85
N TRP A 457 -17.73 16.67 9.62
CA TRP A 457 -18.58 15.49 9.80
C TRP A 457 -18.27 14.41 8.76
N SER A 458 -18.86 13.22 8.92
CA SER A 458 -18.63 12.08 8.03
C SER A 458 -19.12 12.31 6.60
N ASP A 459 -20.03 13.26 6.40
CA ASP A 459 -20.53 13.66 5.08
C ASP A 459 -19.70 14.79 4.43
N GLY A 460 -18.65 15.26 5.12
CA GLY A 460 -17.75 16.31 4.65
C GLY A 460 -18.21 17.74 4.94
N SER A 461 -19.35 17.95 5.59
CA SER A 461 -19.78 19.28 6.06
C SER A 461 -18.96 19.75 7.26
N LEU A 462 -18.78 21.07 7.42
CA LEU A 462 -17.95 21.66 8.46
C LEU A 462 -18.68 21.71 9.81
N ILE A 463 -18.05 21.18 10.85
CA ILE A 463 -18.61 21.20 12.21
C ILE A 463 -18.74 22.64 12.72
N ALA A 464 -17.78 23.51 12.36
CA ALA A 464 -17.80 24.92 12.73
C ALA A 464 -18.98 25.70 12.12
N GLU A 465 -19.46 25.34 10.93
CA GLU A 465 -20.63 25.99 10.33
C GLU A 465 -21.92 25.62 11.09
N ASP A 466 -22.07 24.35 11.47
CA ASP A 466 -23.20 23.91 12.31
C ASP A 466 -23.13 24.53 13.71
N ALA A 467 -21.92 24.66 14.27
CA ALA A 467 -21.71 25.32 15.55
C ALA A 467 -22.18 26.78 15.50
N GLN A 468 -21.80 27.52 14.45
CA GLN A 468 -22.24 28.90 14.25
C GLN A 468 -23.75 29.00 14.08
N TYR A 469 -24.36 28.07 13.34
CA TYR A 469 -25.81 28.02 13.18
C TYR A 469 -26.54 27.92 14.54
N TRP A 470 -26.07 27.05 15.43
CA TRP A 470 -26.69 26.89 16.74
C TRP A 470 -26.49 28.10 17.66
N ILE A 471 -25.32 28.75 17.62
CA ILE A 471 -25.08 30.01 18.32
C ILE A 471 -26.09 31.07 17.88
N ASP A 472 -26.25 31.25 16.57
CA ASP A 472 -27.19 32.23 16.00
C ASP A 472 -28.63 31.90 16.40
N TRP A 473 -29.00 30.62 16.35
CA TRP A 473 -30.33 30.16 16.73
C TRP A 473 -30.63 30.44 18.21
N ILE A 474 -29.68 30.17 19.12
CA ILE A 474 -29.84 30.45 20.56
C ILE A 474 -30.01 31.95 20.77
N ASN A 475 -29.14 32.78 20.19
CA ASN A 475 -29.19 34.23 20.35
C ASN A 475 -30.49 34.87 19.84
N VAL A 476 -31.07 34.32 18.78
CA VAL A 476 -32.35 34.81 18.22
C VAL A 476 -33.54 34.32 19.04
N THR A 477 -33.52 33.06 19.48
CA THR A 477 -34.68 32.41 20.11
C THR A 477 -34.76 32.73 21.61
N TYR A 478 -33.61 32.87 22.26
CA TYR A 478 -33.44 33.13 23.69
C TYR A 478 -32.50 34.34 23.91
N PRO A 479 -32.91 35.55 23.50
CA PRO A 479 -32.06 36.73 23.60
C PRO A 479 -31.73 37.07 25.06
N GLU A 480 -30.54 37.64 25.29
CA GLU A 480 -30.19 38.22 26.58
C GLU A 480 -31.20 39.32 26.95
N SER A 481 -31.71 39.26 28.18
CA SER A 481 -32.75 40.16 28.72
C SER A 481 -32.25 41.56 29.04
#